data_AF-A0A940V767-F1
#
_entry.id   AF-A0A940V767-F1
#
_cell.length_a   1.000
_cell.length_b   1.000
_cell.length_c   1.000
_cell.angle_alpha   90.00
_cell.angle_beta   90.00
_cell.angle_gamma   90.00
#
_symmetry.space_group_name_H-M   'P 1'
#
loop_
_entity.id
_entity.type
_entity.pdbx_description
1 polymer ?
#
loop_
_entity_poly.entity_id
_entity_poly.type
_entity_poly.pdbx_seq_one_letter_code
_entity_poly.pdbx_strand_id
1 'polypeptide(L)'
;ATGAPVTFDLGHAHGSAWVQEGRGSVVEFLNSIPTPVVAAHIYFTERNDAHFVPEKLGDIAPALDGLVARGCDFWVLELHTQETLEQTRKIVDEYLAAH
;
A
#
# COMPACT_ATOMS: atom_id res chain seq x y z
N ALA A 1 -10.47 17.82 -9.94
CA ALA A 1 -10.68 16.37 -9.73
C ALA A 1 -12.16 16.06 -9.93
N THR A 2 -12.50 14.93 -10.55
CA THR A 2 -13.89 14.56 -10.90
C THR A 2 -14.71 14.02 -9.72
N GLY A 3 -14.07 13.77 -8.57
CA GLY A 3 -14.72 13.12 -7.42
C GLY A 3 -14.83 11.59 -7.54
N ALA A 4 -14.38 11.01 -8.66
CA ALA A 4 -14.40 9.57 -8.86
C ALA A 4 -13.53 8.87 -7.80
N PRO A 5 -14.04 7.82 -7.15
CA PRO A 5 -13.25 7.04 -6.21
C PRO A 5 -12.11 6.31 -6.92
N VAL A 6 -11.07 5.98 -6.16
CA VAL A 6 -9.87 5.32 -6.70
C VAL A 6 -9.51 4.08 -5.90
N THR A 7 -8.83 3.16 -6.58
CA THR A 7 -8.00 2.14 -5.94
C THR A 7 -6.63 2.74 -5.70
N PHE A 8 -6.12 2.64 -4.48
CA PHE A 8 -4.75 3.05 -4.17
C PHE A 8 -3.81 1.85 -4.24
N ASP A 9 -2.79 1.94 -5.09
CA ASP A 9 -1.76 0.92 -5.14
C ASP A 9 -0.56 1.36 -4.29
N LEU A 10 -0.31 0.66 -3.19
CA LEU A 10 0.78 0.97 -2.26
C LEU A 10 2.13 0.84 -2.94
N GLY A 11 2.34 -0.23 -3.69
CA GLY A 11 3.66 -0.53 -4.23
C GLY A 11 4.03 0.33 -5.43
N HIS A 12 3.07 0.69 -6.29
CA HIS A 12 3.25 1.73 -7.31
C HIS A 12 3.51 3.09 -6.65
N ALA A 13 2.75 3.46 -5.61
CA ALA A 13 2.94 4.75 -4.93
C ALA A 13 4.32 4.83 -4.27
N HIS A 14 4.72 3.80 -3.54
CA HIS A 14 6.05 3.71 -2.93
C HIS A 14 7.15 3.67 -3.99
N GLY A 15 6.98 2.90 -5.06
CA GLY A 15 7.93 2.80 -6.19
C GLY A 15 7.96 4.02 -7.11
N SER A 16 7.02 4.95 -6.98
CA SER A 16 6.92 6.13 -7.85
C SER A 16 8.15 7.03 -7.73
N ALA A 17 8.48 7.72 -8.83
CA ALA A 17 9.57 8.71 -8.84
C ALA A 17 9.37 9.79 -7.75
N TRP A 18 8.13 10.16 -7.44
CA TRP A 18 7.84 11.17 -6.43
C TRP A 18 8.34 10.74 -5.03
N VAL A 19 8.06 9.48 -4.63
CA VAL A 19 8.55 8.94 -3.35
C VAL A 19 10.04 8.62 -3.43
N GLN A 20 10.49 7.96 -4.50
CA GLN A 20 11.90 7.52 -4.64
C GLN A 20 12.90 8.68 -4.76
N GLU A 21 12.49 9.83 -5.28
CA GLU A 21 13.31 11.05 -5.31
C GLU A 21 13.25 11.86 -4.01
N GLY A 22 12.53 11.37 -2.98
CA GLY A 22 12.46 12.00 -1.67
C GLY A 22 11.59 13.25 -1.60
N ARG A 23 10.62 13.41 -2.52
CA ARG A 23 9.68 14.55 -2.51
C ARG A 23 8.62 14.44 -1.41
N GLY A 24 8.48 13.24 -0.83
CA GLY A 24 7.68 12.92 0.33
C GLY A 24 7.57 11.40 0.50
N SER A 25 6.73 10.99 1.43
CA SER A 25 6.45 9.60 1.80
C SER A 25 5.21 9.04 1.08
N VAL A 26 5.09 7.71 1.05
CA VAL A 26 3.88 7.04 0.51
C VAL A 26 2.59 7.46 1.25
N VAL A 27 2.69 7.77 2.55
CA VAL A 27 1.56 8.26 3.36
C VAL A 27 1.16 9.68 2.95
N GLU A 28 2.14 10.56 2.70
CA GLU A 28 1.86 11.89 2.16
C GLU A 28 1.25 11.82 0.76
N PHE A 29 1.71 10.89 -0.08
CA PHE A 29 1.09 10.62 -1.39
C PHE A 29 -0.38 10.21 -1.21
N LEU A 30 -0.68 9.21 -0.38
CA LEU A 30 -2.04 8.77 -0.08
C LEU A 30 -2.92 9.92 0.41
N ASN A 31 -2.41 10.75 1.30
CA ASN A 31 -3.13 11.90 1.86
C ASN A 31 -3.36 13.02 0.83
N SER A 32 -2.52 13.13 -0.20
CA SER A 32 -2.69 14.10 -1.28
C SER A 32 -3.86 13.78 -2.21
N ILE A 33 -4.38 12.54 -2.19
CA ILE A 33 -5.49 12.10 -3.05
C ILE A 33 -6.79 12.79 -2.59
N PRO A 34 -7.40 13.65 -3.41
CA PRO A 34 -8.56 14.45 -2.99
C PRO A 34 -9.88 13.67 -3.07
N THR A 35 -9.86 12.43 -3.54
CA THR A 35 -11.04 11.59 -3.73
C THR A 35 -11.07 10.41 -2.75
N PRO A 36 -12.23 9.78 -2.53
CA PRO A 36 -12.31 8.58 -1.72
C PRO A 36 -11.42 7.46 -2.26
N VAL A 37 -10.71 6.79 -1.34
CA VAL A 37 -9.95 5.57 -1.62
C VAL A 37 -10.82 4.42 -1.14
N VAL A 38 -11.32 3.61 -2.07
CA VAL A 38 -12.33 2.57 -1.77
C VAL A 38 -11.76 1.16 -1.79
N ALA A 39 -10.55 1.01 -2.32
CA ALA A 39 -9.82 -0.23 -2.38
C ALA A 39 -8.32 0.06 -2.34
N ALA A 40 -7.51 -0.91 -1.93
CA ALA A 40 -6.08 -0.83 -2.03
C ALA A 40 -5.42 -2.13 -2.49
N HIS A 41 -4.33 -2.01 -3.23
CA HIS A 41 -3.41 -3.12 -3.52
C HIS A 41 -2.22 -3.04 -2.58
N ILE A 42 -1.90 -4.15 -1.93
CA ILE A 42 -0.93 -4.26 -0.84
C ILE A 42 0.21 -5.19 -1.23
N TYR A 43 1.38 -4.59 -1.32
CA TYR A 43 2.73 -5.16 -1.38
C TYR A 43 3.69 -3.99 -1.06
N PHE A 44 5.00 -4.21 -0.95
CA PHE A 44 5.89 -3.15 -0.44
C PHE A 44 6.24 -2.09 -1.49
N THR A 45 6.77 -2.52 -2.64
CA THR A 45 7.22 -1.59 -3.68
C THR A 45 7.21 -2.27 -5.04
N GLU A 46 6.93 -1.50 -6.08
CA GLU A 46 7.18 -1.91 -7.45
C GLU A 46 8.52 -1.36 -7.94
N ARG A 47 9.31 -2.17 -8.64
CA ARG A 47 10.50 -1.73 -9.39
C ARG A 47 10.61 -2.52 -10.67
N ASN A 48 10.73 -1.85 -11.82
CA ASN A 48 10.86 -2.47 -13.15
C ASN A 48 9.77 -3.55 -13.38
N ASP A 49 8.51 -3.21 -13.15
CA ASP A 49 7.34 -4.10 -13.29
C ASP A 49 7.37 -5.37 -12.41
N ALA A 50 8.19 -5.38 -11.36
CA ALA A 50 8.26 -6.46 -10.38
C ALA A 50 7.77 -5.99 -9.00
N HIS A 51 6.88 -6.78 -8.40
CA HIS A 51 6.33 -6.52 -7.07
C HIS A 51 7.24 -7.14 -6.00
N PHE A 52 7.69 -6.31 -5.06
CA PHE A 52 8.50 -6.74 -3.93
C PHE A 52 7.65 -6.80 -2.66
N VAL A 53 7.93 -7.82 -1.85
CA VAL A 53 7.27 -8.08 -0.57
C VAL A 53 7.81 -7.15 0.53
N PRO A 54 7.01 -6.84 1.57
CA PRO A 54 7.53 -6.28 2.81
C PRO A 54 8.35 -7.33 3.56
N GLU A 55 9.42 -6.91 4.22
CA GLU A 55 10.27 -7.78 5.04
C GLU A 55 9.79 -7.81 6.50
N LYS A 56 9.15 -6.73 6.96
CA LYS A 56 8.61 -6.58 8.31
C LYS A 56 7.37 -5.68 8.32
N LEU A 57 6.57 -5.78 9.38
CA LEU A 57 5.37 -4.95 9.58
C LEU A 57 5.65 -3.45 9.42
N GLY A 58 6.75 -2.96 9.96
CA GLY A 58 7.13 -1.54 9.88
C GLY A 58 7.33 -1.00 8.46
N ASP A 59 7.48 -1.87 7.45
CA ASP A 59 7.65 -1.44 6.06
C ASP A 59 6.34 -0.91 5.44
N ILE A 60 5.20 -1.43 5.90
CA ILE A 60 3.87 -1.08 5.34
C ILE A 60 2.87 -0.57 6.37
N ALA A 61 3.09 -0.79 7.67
CA ALA A 61 2.18 -0.34 8.74
C ALA A 61 1.75 1.13 8.62
N PRO A 62 2.65 2.11 8.39
CA PRO A 62 2.22 3.51 8.25
C PRO A 62 1.25 3.76 7.08
N ALA A 63 1.39 3.01 5.99
CA ALA A 63 0.48 3.11 4.86
C ALA A 63 -0.86 2.41 5.13
N LEU A 64 -0.85 1.26 5.83
CA LEU A 64 -2.06 0.59 6.29
C LEU A 64 -2.86 1.46 7.27
N ASP A 65 -2.18 2.10 8.24
CA ASP A 65 -2.78 3.07 9.16
C ASP A 65 -3.46 4.20 8.38
N GLY A 66 -2.79 4.73 7.35
CA GLY A 66 -3.33 5.76 6.47
C GLY A 66 -4.57 5.31 5.69
N LEU A 67 -4.60 4.06 5.21
CA LEU A 67 -5.77 3.48 4.53
C LEU A 67 -6.95 3.33 5.48
N VAL A 68 -6.73 2.79 6.68
CA VAL A 68 -7.75 2.65 7.72
C VAL A 68 -8.30 4.02 8.12
N ALA A 69 -7.43 5.02 8.34
CA ALA A 69 -7.85 6.37 8.70
C ALA A 69 -8.69 7.06 7.61
N ARG A 70 -8.54 6.65 6.35
CA ARG A 70 -9.36 7.10 5.22
C ARG A 70 -10.63 6.26 5.00
N GLY A 71 -10.88 5.26 5.85
CA GLY A 71 -12.02 4.36 5.76
C GLY A 71 -11.92 3.33 4.63
N CYS A 72 -10.71 3.03 4.15
CA CYS A 72 -10.49 1.98 3.16
C CYS A 72 -10.28 0.64 3.88
N ASP A 73 -11.27 -0.24 3.84
CA ASP A 73 -11.32 -1.55 4.50
C ASP A 73 -11.24 -2.75 3.53
N PHE A 74 -11.19 -2.48 2.22
CA PHE A 74 -11.07 -3.51 1.18
C PHE A 74 -9.66 -3.54 0.58
N TRP A 75 -8.86 -4.55 0.95
CA TRP A 75 -7.47 -4.69 0.53
C TRP A 75 -7.23 -5.98 -0.26
N VAL A 76 -6.43 -5.89 -1.32
CA VAL A 76 -5.99 -7.02 -2.15
C VAL A 76 -4.48 -7.18 -2.01
N LEU A 77 -4.01 -8.38 -1.70
CA LEU A 77 -2.58 -8.70 -1.76
C LEU A 77 -2.21 -9.04 -3.21
N GLU A 78 -1.41 -8.21 -3.86
CA GLU A 78 -1.12 -8.31 -5.30
C GLU A 78 0.32 -8.76 -5.54
N LEU A 79 0.56 -10.08 -5.50
CA LEU A 79 1.88 -10.68 -5.69
C LEU A 79 1.82 -11.82 -6.72
N HIS A 80 2.91 -12.01 -7.47
CA HIS A 80 2.96 -12.95 -8.59
C HIS A 80 3.17 -14.42 -8.21
N THR A 81 3.59 -14.71 -6.97
CA THR A 81 3.83 -16.09 -6.52
C THR A 81 3.10 -16.37 -5.21
N GLN A 82 2.75 -17.65 -4.99
CA GLN A 82 2.15 -18.07 -3.73
C GLN A 82 3.05 -17.77 -2.53
N GLU A 83 4.36 -17.99 -2.66
CA GLU A 83 5.33 -17.73 -1.59
C GLU A 83 5.35 -16.25 -1.16
N THR A 84 5.43 -15.34 -2.14
CA THR A 84 5.44 -13.89 -1.89
C THR A 84 4.10 -13.38 -1.34
N LEU A 85 2.99 -13.96 -1.83
CA LEU A 85 1.65 -13.73 -1.29
C LEU A 85 1.55 -14.17 0.18
N GLU A 86 2.01 -15.38 0.51
CA GLU A 86 1.96 -15.90 1.88
C GLU A 86 2.86 -15.12 2.85
N GLN A 87 4.02 -14.65 2.40
CA GLN A 87 4.88 -13.76 3.20
C GLN A 87 4.16 -12.45 3.53
N THR A 88 3.63 -11.78 2.50
CA THR A 88 2.91 -10.50 2.68
C THR A 88 1.67 -10.70 3.56
N ARG A 89 0.94 -11.80 3.36
CA ARG A 89 -0.22 -12.16 4.17
C ARG A 89 0.12 -12.27 5.64
N LYS A 90 1.22 -12.94 6.02
CA LYS A 90 1.63 -13.07 7.44
C LYS A 90 1.85 -11.71 8.10
N ILE A 91 2.44 -10.77 7.38
CA ILE A 91 2.69 -9.41 7.88
C ILE A 91 1.37 -8.63 8.02
N VAL A 92 0.46 -8.76 7.05
CA VAL A 92 -0.87 -8.13 7.14
C VAL A 92 -1.70 -8.77 8.26
N ASP A 93 -1.65 -10.09 8.43
CA ASP A 93 -2.30 -10.79 9.56
C ASP A 93 -1.72 -10.31 10.91
N GLU A 94 -0.40 -10.05 11.01
CA GLU A 94 0.23 -9.44 12.19
C GLU A 94 -0.31 -8.03 12.46
N TYR A 95 -0.44 -7.20 11.43
CA TYR A 95 -1.06 -5.87 11.55
C TYR A 95 -2.50 -5.97 12.08
N LEU A 96 -3.31 -6.84 11.49
CA LEU A 96 -4.73 -7.02 11.83
C LEU A 96 -4.94 -7.60 13.22
N ALA A 97 -4.01 -8.43 13.73
CA ALA A 97 -4.10 -8.97 15.08
C ALA A 97 -3.87 -7.91 16.18
N ALA A 98 -3.25 -6.78 15.84
CA ALA A 98 -2.93 -5.69 16.76
C ALA A 98 -3.97 -4.56 16.76
N HIS A 99 -5.00 -4.60 15.90
CA HIS A 99 -6.00 -3.56 15.69
C HIS A 99 -7.43 -4.11 15.72
#